data_AF-A0A1D3TL43-F1
#
_entry.id   AF-A0A1D3TL43-F1
#
_cell.length_a   1.000
_cell.length_b   1.000
_cell.length_c   1.000
_cell.angle_alpha   90.00
_cell.angle_beta   90.00
_cell.angle_gamma   90.00
#
_symmetry.space_group_name_H-M   'P 1'
#
loop_
_entity.id
_entity.type
_entity.pdbx_description
1 polymer ?
#
loop_
_entity_poly.entity_id
_entity_poly.type
_entity_poly.pdbx_seq_one_letter_code
_entity_poly.pdbx_strand_id
1 'polypeptide(L)'
;MSEDLEYIRNKKVTQILEVLLGHIYIEKPKNVIESIIKEVGKLECEKNEKKVFDVEDIATIFNFLNLENEKYITKDKCILGLSQFVLNNKQREYMEKVTIAENVDLEIFTSYAEQIINM
;
A
#
# COMPACT_ATOMS: atom_id res chain seq x y z
N MET A 1 -7.69 -5.03 30.07
CA MET A 1 -7.89 -3.64 29.57
C MET A 1 -9.03 -3.67 28.58
N SER A 2 -9.75 -2.58 28.36
CA SER A 2 -10.69 -2.55 27.23
C SER A 2 -9.91 -2.66 25.92
N GLU A 3 -10.49 -3.32 24.93
CA GLU A 3 -9.92 -3.47 23.58
C GLU A 3 -9.53 -2.10 22.98
N ASP A 4 -10.31 -1.05 23.29
CA ASP A 4 -10.03 0.33 22.87
C ASP A 4 -8.70 0.88 23.40
N LEU A 5 -8.38 0.62 24.67
CA LEU A 5 -7.12 1.08 25.28
C LEU A 5 -5.93 0.32 24.72
N GLU A 6 -6.11 -0.94 24.40
CA GLU A 6 -5.09 -1.76 23.75
C GLU A 6 -4.84 -1.29 22.31
N TYR A 7 -5.89 -0.95 21.57
CA TYR A 7 -5.79 -0.35 20.24
C TYR A 7 -5.02 0.98 20.26
N ILE A 8 -5.41 1.92 21.14
CA ILE A 8 -4.75 3.23 21.29
C ILE A 8 -3.26 3.05 21.57
N ARG A 9 -2.91 2.12 22.46
CA ARG A 9 -1.52 1.85 22.85
C ARG A 9 -0.73 1.21 21.71
N ASN A 10 -1.25 0.13 21.13
CA ASN A 10 -0.55 -0.65 20.10
C ASN A 10 -0.32 0.16 18.82
N LYS A 11 -1.30 1.01 18.45
CA LYS A 11 -1.21 1.90 17.29
C LYS A 11 -0.52 3.24 17.61
N LYS A 12 0.00 3.42 18.83
CA LYS A 12 0.72 4.64 19.26
C LYS A 12 -0.07 5.94 19.02
N VAL A 13 -1.41 5.88 19.10
CA VAL A 13 -2.31 6.98 18.73
C VAL A 13 -2.04 8.23 19.55
N THR A 14 -1.78 8.08 20.85
CA THR A 14 -1.45 9.20 21.75
C THR A 14 -0.18 9.93 21.30
N GLN A 15 0.86 9.19 20.89
CA GLN A 15 2.13 9.77 20.46
C GLN A 15 1.97 10.56 19.14
N ILE A 16 1.13 10.05 18.23
CA ILE A 16 0.81 10.75 16.97
C ILE A 16 0.08 12.06 17.27
N LEU A 17 -0.92 12.02 18.17
CA LEU A 17 -1.66 13.21 18.58
C LEU A 17 -0.75 14.26 19.24
N GLU A 18 0.17 13.86 20.12
CA GLU A 18 1.13 14.77 20.77
C GLU A 18 1.99 15.52 19.75
N VAL A 19 2.49 14.82 18.72
CA VAL A 19 3.29 15.43 17.64
C VAL A 19 2.45 16.43 16.84
N LEU A 20 1.25 16.05 16.42
CA LEU A 20 0.36 16.92 15.66
C LEU A 20 -0.05 18.17 16.44
N LEU A 21 -0.31 18.02 17.75
CA LEU A 21 -0.61 19.15 18.63
C LEU A 21 0.60 20.08 18.81
N GLY A 22 1.80 19.51 18.93
CA GLY A 22 3.06 20.26 18.96
C GLY A 22 3.25 21.10 17.70
N HIS A 23 2.99 20.51 16.52
CA HIS A 23 3.04 21.21 15.24
C HIS A 23 2.11 22.43 15.19
N ILE A 24 0.85 22.27 15.62
CA ILE A 24 -0.12 23.38 15.67
C ILE A 24 0.36 24.50 16.59
N TYR A 25 0.90 24.13 17.76
CA TYR A 25 1.37 25.10 18.74
C TYR A 25 2.55 25.94 18.21
N ILE A 26 3.46 25.31 17.48
CA ILE A 26 4.65 25.95 16.90
C ILE A 26 4.28 26.81 15.69
N GLU A 27 3.61 26.21 14.70
CA GLU A 27 3.36 26.84 13.40
C GLU A 27 2.19 27.84 13.43
N LYS A 28 1.28 27.70 14.40
CA LYS A 28 0.08 28.54 14.58
C LYS A 28 -0.67 28.78 13.26
N PRO A 29 -0.99 27.70 12.51
CA PRO A 29 -1.58 27.83 11.19
C PRO A 29 -2.97 28.48 11.27
N LYS A 30 -3.30 29.33 10.29
CA LYS A 30 -4.66 29.90 10.16
C LYS A 30 -5.71 28.82 9.92
N ASN A 31 -5.35 27.77 9.20
CA ASN A 31 -6.19 26.59 8.95
C ASN A 31 -5.57 25.38 9.65
N VAL A 32 -6.06 25.09 10.87
CA VAL A 32 -5.56 24.00 11.70
C VAL A 32 -5.80 22.64 11.04
N ILE A 33 -7.00 22.41 10.49
CA ILE A 33 -7.38 21.12 9.90
C ILE A 33 -6.47 20.79 8.70
N GLU A 34 -6.30 21.73 7.78
CA GLU A 34 -5.46 21.51 6.60
C GLU A 34 -3.98 21.30 6.97
N SER A 35 -3.48 22.00 7.99
CA SER A 35 -2.12 21.84 8.47
C SER A 35 -1.88 20.46 9.09
N ILE A 36 -2.84 19.96 9.89
CA ILE A 36 -2.80 18.59 10.44
C ILE A 36 -2.80 17.57 9.31
N ILE A 37 -3.68 17.70 8.31
CA ILE A 37 -3.76 16.75 7.17
C ILE A 37 -2.41 16.69 6.44
N LYS A 38 -1.79 17.84 6.17
CA LYS A 38 -0.47 17.90 5.54
C LYS A 38 0.61 17.23 6.40
N GLU A 39 0.58 17.46 7.71
CA GLU A 39 1.59 16.91 8.62
C GLU A 39 1.45 15.40 8.79
N VAL A 40 0.22 14.88 8.84
CA VAL A 40 -0.05 13.42 8.80
C VAL A 40 0.50 12.83 7.49
N GLY A 41 0.23 13.45 6.35
CA GLY A 41 0.76 12.99 5.07
C GLY A 41 2.29 12.98 5.00
N LYS A 42 2.97 13.93 5.66
CA LYS A 42 4.44 13.91 5.79
C LYS A 42 4.91 12.75 6.68
N LEU A 43 4.26 12.52 7.81
CA LEU A 43 4.61 11.42 8.73
C LEU A 43 4.44 10.05 8.06
N GLU A 44 3.43 9.90 7.20
CA GLU A 44 3.26 8.71 6.35
C GLU A 44 4.41 8.56 5.34
N CYS A 45 4.85 9.66 4.73
CA CYS A 45 5.99 9.67 3.80
C CYS A 45 7.34 9.41 4.51
N GLU A 46 7.55 9.96 5.71
CA GLU A 46 8.78 9.88 6.49
C GLU A 46 8.99 8.51 7.15
N LYS A 47 7.92 7.80 7.51
CA LYS A 47 8.01 6.45 8.10
C LYS A 47 8.26 5.35 7.10
N ASN A 48 8.18 5.62 5.79
CA ASN A 48 8.42 4.61 4.77
C ASN A 48 7.60 3.31 4.99
N GLU A 49 6.43 3.40 5.64
CA GLU A 49 5.40 2.34 5.66
C GLU A 49 4.71 2.35 4.29
N LYS A 50 5.51 2.15 3.23
CA LYS A 50 5.12 2.32 1.83
C LYS A 50 4.38 1.13 1.24
N LYS A 51 4.25 0.04 2.00
CA LYS A 51 3.77 -1.23 1.46
C LYS A 51 2.52 -1.65 2.22
N VAL A 52 1.37 -1.17 1.73
CA VAL A 52 0.05 -1.74 2.06
C VAL A 52 0.04 -3.24 1.74
N PHE A 53 0.86 -3.66 0.77
CA PHE A 53 1.06 -5.05 0.36
C PHE A 53 2.53 -5.41 0.48
N ASP A 54 2.82 -6.53 1.12
CA ASP A 54 4.16 -7.10 1.22
C ASP A 54 4.40 -8.24 0.21
N VAL A 55 5.57 -8.89 0.31
CA VAL A 55 5.95 -9.97 -0.61
C VAL A 55 5.10 -11.23 -0.39
N GLU A 56 4.62 -11.45 0.83
CA GLU A 56 3.77 -12.60 1.17
C GLU A 56 2.37 -12.43 0.59
N ASP A 57 1.85 -11.20 0.59
CA ASP A 57 0.60 -10.85 -0.09
C ASP A 57 0.69 -11.13 -1.61
N ILE A 58 1.79 -10.72 -2.24
CA ILE A 58 2.04 -10.95 -3.67
C ILE A 58 2.05 -12.45 -3.99
N ALA A 59 2.80 -13.23 -3.21
CA ALA A 59 2.88 -14.68 -3.38
C ALA A 59 1.52 -15.37 -3.17
N THR A 60 0.75 -14.89 -2.19
CA THR A 60 -0.60 -15.43 -1.90
C THR A 60 -1.55 -15.22 -3.06
N ILE A 61 -1.57 -14.02 -3.66
CA ILE A 61 -2.41 -13.74 -4.83
C ILE A 61 -2.00 -14.59 -6.04
N PHE A 62 -0.68 -14.72 -6.28
CA PHE A 62 -0.20 -15.59 -7.36
C PHE A 62 -0.65 -17.05 -7.17
N ASN A 63 -0.46 -17.61 -5.97
CA ASN A 63 -0.86 -18.97 -5.65
C ASN A 63 -2.38 -19.17 -5.78
N PHE A 64 -3.18 -18.17 -5.40
CA PHE A 64 -4.63 -18.20 -5.55
C PHE A 64 -5.07 -18.23 -7.02
N LEU A 65 -4.35 -17.56 -7.92
CA LEU A 65 -4.63 -17.59 -9.36
C LEU A 65 -4.15 -18.89 -10.02
N ASN A 66 -3.19 -19.54 -9.38
CA ASN A 66 -2.53 -20.76 -9.83
C ASN A 66 -2.92 -21.99 -9.00
N LEU A 67 -4.22 -22.20 -8.75
CA LEU A 67 -4.72 -23.35 -7.98
C LEU A 67 -4.34 -24.71 -8.57
N GLU A 68 -4.13 -24.75 -9.89
CA GLU A 68 -3.70 -25.94 -10.64
C GLU A 68 -2.21 -26.26 -10.41
N ASN A 69 -1.49 -25.39 -9.69
CA ASN A 69 -0.07 -25.50 -9.37
C ASN A 69 0.80 -25.66 -10.63
N GLU A 70 0.44 -24.93 -11.70
CA GLU A 70 1.19 -24.90 -12.94
C GLU A 70 2.45 -24.03 -12.76
N LYS A 71 3.43 -24.16 -13.66
CA LYS A 71 4.64 -23.33 -13.57
C LYS A 71 4.37 -21.86 -13.90
N TYR A 72 3.31 -21.58 -14.67
CA TYR A 72 3.00 -20.27 -15.21
C TYR A 72 1.50 -20.00 -15.08
N ILE A 73 1.12 -18.73 -14.89
CA ILE A 73 -0.24 -18.25 -15.08
C ILE A 73 -0.38 -17.55 -16.44
N THR A 74 -1.60 -17.57 -16.98
CA THR A 74 -1.91 -16.85 -18.22
C THR A 74 -1.89 -15.34 -18.00
N LYS A 75 -1.72 -14.61 -19.09
CA LYS A 75 -1.84 -13.15 -19.12
C LYS A 75 -3.10 -12.62 -18.43
N ASP A 76 -4.26 -13.21 -18.69
CA ASP A 76 -5.53 -12.75 -18.11
C ASP A 76 -5.58 -12.95 -16.59
N LYS A 77 -5.11 -14.11 -16.10
CA LYS A 77 -4.96 -14.37 -14.66
C LYS A 77 -3.98 -13.37 -14.04
N CYS A 78 -2.86 -13.08 -14.72
CA CYS A 78 -1.89 -12.08 -14.26
C CYS A 78 -2.51 -10.68 -14.13
N ILE A 79 -3.24 -10.20 -15.14
CA ILE A 79 -3.92 -8.89 -15.10
C ILE A 79 -4.92 -8.84 -13.95
N LEU A 80 -5.71 -9.90 -13.77
CA LEU A 80 -6.67 -10.00 -12.65
C LEU A 80 -5.96 -9.91 -11.30
N GLY A 81 -4.83 -10.59 -11.12
CA GLY A 81 -4.03 -10.53 -9.90
C GLY A 81 -3.44 -9.16 -9.63
N LEU A 82 -2.79 -8.57 -10.64
CA LEU A 82 -2.17 -7.25 -10.51
C LEU A 82 -3.18 -6.14 -10.20
N SER A 83 -4.43 -6.27 -10.67
CA SER A 83 -5.51 -5.32 -10.38
C SER A 83 -5.84 -5.21 -8.89
N GLN A 84 -5.51 -6.23 -8.08
CA GLN A 84 -5.71 -6.21 -6.62
C GLN A 84 -4.74 -5.24 -5.91
N PHE A 85 -3.60 -4.91 -6.54
CA PHE A 85 -2.60 -4.01 -5.97
C PHE A 85 -2.79 -2.54 -6.39
N VAL A 86 -3.81 -2.24 -7.20
CA VAL A 86 -4.10 -0.90 -7.69
C VAL A 86 -4.95 -0.14 -6.68
N LEU A 87 -4.35 0.85 -6.01
CA LEU A 87 -4.99 1.68 -4.98
C LEU A 87 -5.35 3.09 -5.49
N ASN A 88 -4.71 3.57 -6.56
CA ASN A 88 -4.92 4.92 -7.08
C ASN A 88 -4.99 4.99 -8.61
N ASN A 89 -5.37 6.16 -9.14
CA ASN A 89 -5.55 6.35 -10.59
C ASN A 89 -4.24 6.24 -11.38
N LYS A 90 -3.10 6.66 -10.81
CA LYS A 90 -1.78 6.56 -11.47
C LYS A 90 -1.39 5.09 -11.68
N GLN A 91 -1.62 4.24 -10.67
CA GLN A 91 -1.44 2.79 -10.75
C GLN A 91 -2.36 2.15 -11.78
N ARG A 92 -3.62 2.59 -11.87
CA ARG A 92 -4.57 2.12 -12.88
C ARG A 92 -4.10 2.44 -14.30
N GLU A 93 -3.70 3.69 -14.55
CA GLU A 93 -3.21 4.13 -15.87
C GLU A 93 -1.94 3.40 -16.30
N TYR A 94 -1.06 3.03 -15.36
CA TYR A 94 0.11 2.21 -15.65
C TYR A 94 -0.31 0.78 -16.04
N MET A 95 -1.22 0.17 -15.28
CA MET A 95 -1.75 -1.17 -15.55
C MET A 95 -2.41 -1.27 -16.94
N GLU A 96 -3.07 -0.23 -17.41
CA GLU A 96 -3.69 -0.19 -18.75
C GLU A 96 -2.66 -0.14 -19.89
N LYS A 97 -1.45 0.33 -19.62
CA LYS A 97 -0.39 0.52 -20.63
C LYS A 97 0.68 -0.57 -20.60
N VAL A 98 0.81 -1.30 -19.49
CA VAL A 98 1.88 -2.27 -19.31
C VAL A 98 1.68 -3.47 -20.24
N THR A 99 2.76 -3.91 -20.89
CA THR A 99 2.73 -5.12 -21.72
C THR A 99 3.05 -6.33 -20.87
N ILE A 100 2.03 -7.15 -20.60
CA ILE A 100 2.15 -8.40 -19.83
C ILE A 100 2.50 -9.56 -20.77
N ALA A 101 3.48 -10.38 -20.37
CA ALA A 101 3.88 -11.60 -21.06
C ALA A 101 2.75 -12.66 -21.10
N GLU A 102 2.79 -13.58 -22.07
CA GLU A 102 1.75 -14.63 -22.17
C GLU A 102 1.83 -15.69 -21.05
N ASN A 103 3.05 -16.05 -20.65
CA ASN A 103 3.33 -16.99 -19.56
C ASN A 103 4.08 -16.26 -18.45
N VAL A 104 3.46 -16.16 -17.28
CA VAL A 104 3.97 -15.40 -16.15
C VAL A 104 4.23 -16.35 -14.98
N ASP A 105 5.47 -16.47 -14.52
CA ASP A 105 5.79 -17.17 -13.27
C ASP A 105 5.76 -16.19 -12.08
N LEU A 106 6.00 -16.71 -10.87
CA LEU A 106 5.95 -15.92 -9.65
C LEU A 106 6.98 -14.78 -9.66
N GLU A 107 8.15 -14.99 -10.26
CA GLU A 107 9.21 -13.97 -10.30
C GLU A 107 8.79 -12.80 -11.18
N ILE A 108 8.28 -13.10 -12.38
CA ILE A 108 7.76 -12.08 -13.30
C ILE A 108 6.55 -11.37 -12.69
N PHE A 109 5.63 -12.11 -12.07
CA PHE A 109 4.46 -11.53 -11.40
C PHE A 109 4.86 -10.58 -10.27
N THR A 110 5.84 -10.99 -9.45
CA THR A 110 6.35 -10.18 -8.33
C THR A 110 6.96 -8.88 -8.84
N SER A 111 7.77 -8.94 -9.90
CA SER A 111 8.35 -7.74 -10.52
C SER A 111 7.28 -6.75 -10.99
N TYR A 112 6.20 -7.22 -11.61
CA TYR A 112 5.07 -6.36 -12.00
C TYR A 112 4.33 -5.78 -10.79
N ALA A 113 4.05 -6.59 -9.78
CA ALA A 113 3.35 -6.16 -8.57
C ALA A 113 4.16 -5.09 -7.82
N GLU A 114 5.47 -5.28 -7.67
CA GLU A 114 6.35 -4.30 -7.04
C GLU A 114 6.43 -2.99 -7.81
N GLN A 115 6.40 -3.03 -9.15
CA GLN A 115 6.34 -1.81 -9.96
C GLN A 115 5.05 -1.03 -9.72
N ILE A 116 3.91 -1.71 -9.54
CA ILE A 116 2.62 -1.07 -9.24
C ILE A 116 2.61 -0.51 -7.82
N ILE A 117 3.00 -1.31 -6.83
CA ILE A 117 2.94 -0.96 -5.40
C ILE A 117 3.83 0.25 -5.07
N ASN A 118 5.03 0.33 -5.67
CA ASN A 118 6.01 1.37 -5.34
C ASN A 118 5.85 2.67 -6.14
N MET A 119 4.79 2.81 -6.95
CA MET A 119 4.58 3.94 -7.84
C MET A 119 3.64 5.01 -7.28
#